data_AF-A0A452CE82-F1
#
_entry.id   AF-A0A452CE82-F1
#
_cell.length_a   1.000
_cell.length_b   1.000
_cell.length_c   1.000
_cell.angle_alpha   90.00
_cell.angle_beta   90.00
_cell.angle_gamma   90.00
#
_symmetry.space_group_name_H-M   'P 1'
#
loop_
_entity.id
_entity.type
_entity.pdbx_description
1 polymer ?
#
loop_
_entity_poly.entity_id
_entity_poly.type
_entity_poly.pdbx_seq_one_letter_code
_entity_poly.pdbx_strand_id
1 'polypeptide(L)'
;MFVLLALLAELGGLHALQDSEGMFLYVTVPQKMRSNESEDSEKQVTYIITIDKKPYTLHLRKHSFISQNFLVYTYNKIGSLHSESSYFKMHCHYQGYVADFPNSVVTLSICSGLRGFLQFENISYGIEPLESSARFEHIIYQVKNDNPDMPMLAENYSNIWQKDQPCKIHLNSQVTETIQML
;
A
#
# COMPACT_ATOMS: atom_id res chain seq x y z
N MET A 1 -39.46 -7.70 -56.77
CA MET A 1 -38.35 -8.51 -56.22
C MET A 1 -37.14 -7.59 -56.07
N PHE A 2 -37.07 -6.53 -55.24
CA PHE A 2 -37.49 -6.34 -53.84
C PHE A 2 -37.25 -7.58 -52.98
N VAL A 3 -36.47 -7.41 -51.91
CA VAL A 3 -36.11 -8.39 -50.85
C VAL A 3 -34.85 -9.26 -51.08
N LEU A 4 -33.76 -8.73 -51.65
CA LEU A 4 -32.44 -9.38 -51.46
C LEU A 4 -31.25 -8.40 -51.41
N LEU A 5 -31.47 -7.18 -50.90
CA LEU A 5 -30.44 -6.16 -50.74
C LEU A 5 -30.35 -5.61 -49.29
N ALA A 6 -30.92 -6.31 -48.30
CA ALA A 6 -31.05 -5.77 -46.94
C ALA A 6 -30.79 -6.78 -45.80
N LEU A 7 -29.93 -7.80 -45.98
CA LEU A 7 -29.69 -8.78 -44.90
C LEU A 7 -28.22 -9.09 -44.54
N LEU A 8 -27.23 -8.37 -45.07
CA LEU A 8 -25.84 -8.55 -44.61
C LEU A 8 -25.11 -7.23 -44.31
N ALA A 9 -25.86 -6.20 -43.90
CA ALA A 9 -25.34 -4.95 -43.35
C ALA A 9 -25.51 -4.85 -41.82
N GLU A 10 -25.56 -5.98 -41.10
CA GLU A 10 -25.63 -6.04 -39.63
C GLU A 10 -24.55 -6.93 -39.00
N LEU A 11 -23.30 -6.81 -39.45
CA LEU A 11 -22.15 -6.96 -38.55
C LEU A 11 -21.29 -5.70 -38.61
N GLY A 12 -21.97 -4.55 -38.55
CA GLY A 12 -21.35 -3.28 -38.19
C GLY A 12 -21.03 -3.30 -36.69
N GLY A 13 -19.74 -3.28 -36.37
CA GLY A 13 -19.24 -2.84 -35.08
C GLY A 13 -19.19 -3.90 -33.99
N LEU A 14 -18.20 -4.80 -34.05
CA LEU A 14 -17.47 -5.09 -32.81
C LEU A 14 -16.62 -3.86 -32.47
N HIS A 15 -17.28 -2.80 -31.98
CA HIS A 15 -16.63 -1.88 -31.06
C HIS A 15 -16.51 -2.63 -29.73
N ALA A 16 -15.61 -3.61 -29.67
CA ALA A 16 -14.91 -3.85 -28.43
C ALA A 16 -13.87 -2.72 -28.31
N LEU A 17 -14.35 -1.48 -28.16
CA LEU A 17 -13.58 -0.51 -27.38
C LEU A 17 -13.72 -1.02 -25.95
N GLN A 18 -12.90 -2.02 -25.64
CA GLN A 18 -12.58 -2.33 -24.28
C GLN A 18 -11.99 -1.03 -23.76
N ASP A 19 -12.80 -0.31 -23.00
CA ASP A 19 -12.39 0.85 -22.25
C ASP A 19 -11.34 0.33 -21.26
N SER A 20 -10.11 0.22 -21.76
CA SER A 20 -8.94 0.07 -20.93
C SER A 20 -8.81 1.45 -20.29
N GLU A 21 -9.61 1.68 -19.25
CA GLU A 21 -9.32 2.74 -18.29
C GLU A 21 -7.90 2.46 -17.81
N GLY A 22 -6.95 3.16 -18.43
CA GLY A 22 -5.53 2.90 -18.26
C GLY A 22 -5.16 2.89 -16.79
N MET A 23 -4.28 1.98 -16.41
CA MET A 23 -3.70 2.01 -15.08
C MET A 23 -2.92 3.33 -14.94
N PHE A 24 -3.46 4.27 -14.14
CA PHE A 24 -2.78 5.53 -13.84
C PHE A 24 -1.51 5.22 -13.04
N LEU A 25 -0.36 5.38 -13.69
CA LEU A 25 0.97 5.09 -13.16
C LEU A 25 1.83 6.36 -13.25
N TYR A 26 2.44 6.74 -12.14
CA TYR A 26 3.30 7.90 -12.03
C TYR A 26 4.67 7.49 -11.46
N VAL A 27 5.73 8.20 -11.87
CA VAL A 27 7.08 8.03 -11.30
C VAL A 27 7.42 9.28 -10.50
N THR A 28 7.95 9.09 -9.30
CA THR A 28 8.42 10.16 -8.42
C THR A 28 9.79 9.84 -7.86
N VAL A 29 10.54 10.86 -7.46
CA VAL A 29 11.71 10.71 -6.58
C VAL A 29 11.35 11.39 -5.25
N PRO A 30 11.01 10.63 -4.20
CA PRO A 30 10.59 11.21 -2.92
C PRO A 30 11.69 12.06 -2.28
N GLN A 31 11.32 13.24 -1.81
CA GLN A 31 12.25 14.17 -1.16
C GLN A 31 11.96 14.23 0.34
N LYS A 32 12.90 13.75 1.17
CA LYS A 32 12.81 13.87 2.62
C LYS A 32 13.16 15.31 3.04
N MET A 33 12.27 16.00 3.73
CA MET A 33 12.60 17.28 4.34
C MET A 33 13.47 17.09 5.58
N ARG A 34 14.52 17.89 5.72
CA ARG A 34 15.37 17.87 6.92
C ARG A 34 14.60 18.47 8.10
N SER A 35 14.46 17.71 9.17
CA SER A 35 14.09 18.24 10.49
C SER A 35 15.37 18.61 11.25
N ASN A 36 15.30 19.63 12.11
CA ASN A 36 16.41 19.94 13.03
C ASN A 36 16.57 18.74 13.98
N GLU A 37 17.80 18.22 14.07
CA GLU A 37 18.15 17.02 14.83
C GLU A 37 17.86 17.24 16.33
N SER A 38 16.69 16.80 16.77
CA SER A 38 16.33 16.60 18.18
C SER A 38 15.89 15.15 18.36
N GLU A 39 15.93 14.58 19.57
CA GLU A 39 15.45 13.21 19.81
C GLU A 39 13.98 12.97 19.36
N ASP A 40 13.16 14.03 19.24
CA ASP A 40 11.79 13.92 18.74
C ASP A 40 11.70 13.84 17.20
N SER A 41 12.79 14.20 16.50
CA SER A 41 12.89 14.18 15.04
C SER A 41 12.98 12.77 14.45
N GLU A 42 13.31 11.75 15.23
CA GLU A 42 13.28 10.35 14.77
C GLU A 42 11.85 9.79 14.65
N LYS A 43 10.90 10.38 15.40
CA LYS A 43 9.51 9.93 15.44
C LYS A 43 8.67 10.54 14.33
N GLN A 44 9.10 11.63 13.71
CA GLN A 44 8.34 12.34 12.69
C GLN A 44 9.19 12.62 11.46
N VAL A 45 8.66 12.33 10.28
CA VAL A 45 9.35 12.58 9.02
C VAL A 45 8.37 13.20 8.03
N THR A 46 8.89 14.09 7.18
CA THR A 46 8.11 14.71 6.12
C THR A 46 8.72 14.35 4.78
N TYR A 47 7.89 13.90 3.84
CA TYR A 47 8.28 13.62 2.47
C TYR A 47 7.47 14.45 1.48
N ILE A 48 8.09 14.82 0.37
CA ILE A 48 7.38 15.34 -0.80
C ILE A 48 7.44 14.29 -1.88
N ILE A 49 6.28 13.94 -2.43
CA ILE A 49 6.13 13.07 -3.61
C ILE A 49 5.44 13.85 -4.71
N THR A 50 5.57 13.41 -5.96
CA THR A 50 4.91 14.01 -7.11
C THR A 50 3.95 13.01 -7.76
N ILE A 51 2.68 13.37 -7.86
CA ILE A 51 1.63 12.60 -8.54
C ILE A 51 1.07 13.50 -9.63
N ASP A 52 1.05 13.01 -10.87
CA ASP A 52 0.63 13.79 -12.05
C ASP A 52 1.25 15.21 -12.10
N LYS A 53 2.59 15.29 -11.96
CA LYS A 53 3.36 16.55 -11.94
C LYS A 53 3.02 17.53 -10.82
N LYS A 54 2.11 17.17 -9.91
CA LYS A 54 1.75 17.98 -8.73
C LYS A 54 2.46 17.45 -7.48
N PRO A 55 3.10 18.32 -6.69
CA PRO A 55 3.73 17.91 -5.44
C PRO A 55 2.70 17.72 -4.32
N TYR A 56 2.92 16.72 -3.48
CA TYR A 56 2.13 16.42 -2.29
C TYR A 56 3.07 16.21 -1.10
N THR A 57 2.78 16.88 0.01
CA THR A 57 3.56 16.78 1.26
C THR A 57 2.92 15.76 2.18
N LEU A 58 3.70 14.78 2.63
CA LEU A 58 3.29 13.72 3.55
C LEU A 58 3.85 14.02 4.93
N HIS A 59 2.98 14.18 5.92
CA HIS A 59 3.36 14.29 7.33
C HIS A 59 3.22 12.93 7.98
N LEU A 60 4.33 12.34 8.42
CA LEU A 60 4.38 10.97 8.90
C LEU A 60 4.90 10.91 10.33
N ARG A 61 4.27 10.08 11.15
CA ARG A 61 4.69 9.75 12.50
C ARG A 61 4.91 8.25 12.63
N LYS A 62 5.98 7.87 13.30
CA LYS A 62 6.34 6.48 13.57
C LYS A 62 5.19 5.79 14.30
N HIS A 63 4.80 4.63 13.79
CA HIS A 63 3.67 3.86 14.29
C HIS A 63 4.05 2.38 14.35
N SER A 64 3.67 1.70 15.43
CA SER A 64 3.91 0.26 15.61
C SER A 64 2.62 -0.50 15.38
N PHE A 65 2.56 -1.27 14.29
CA PHE A 65 1.41 -2.12 13.97
C PHE A 65 1.37 -3.42 14.79
N ILE A 66 2.47 -3.74 15.48
CA ILE A 66 2.64 -4.94 16.27
C ILE A 66 2.84 -4.51 17.74
N SER A 67 2.34 -5.30 18.68
CA SER A 67 2.55 -5.06 20.12
C SER A 67 4.02 -5.23 20.49
N GLN A 68 4.54 -4.39 21.40
CA GLN A 68 5.96 -4.42 21.83
C GLN A 68 6.40 -5.79 22.38
N ASN A 69 5.45 -6.59 22.87
CA ASN A 69 5.70 -7.91 23.44
C ASN A 69 5.37 -9.06 22.46
N PHE A 70 5.23 -8.78 21.17
CA PHE A 70 4.94 -9.81 20.19
C PHE A 70 6.17 -10.71 19.98
N LEU A 71 5.99 -12.00 20.26
CA LEU A 71 6.99 -13.05 20.11
C LEU A 71 6.84 -13.73 18.75
N VAL A 72 7.94 -13.76 18.00
CA VAL A 72 8.03 -14.53 16.76
C VAL A 72 8.67 -15.87 17.10
N TYR A 73 7.96 -16.94 16.77
CA TYR A 73 8.47 -18.31 16.89
C TYR A 73 8.98 -18.80 15.55
N THR A 74 10.22 -19.27 15.51
CA THR A 74 10.88 -19.78 14.29
C THR A 74 11.44 -21.17 14.55
N TYR A 75 11.25 -22.08 13.60
CA TYR A 75 11.88 -23.40 13.63
C TYR A 75 13.14 -23.38 12.76
N ASN A 76 14.26 -23.83 13.31
CA ASN A 76 15.44 -24.05 12.47
C ASN A 76 15.33 -25.34 11.65
N LYS A 77 16.30 -25.59 10.76
CA LYS A 77 16.31 -26.78 9.87
C LYS A 77 16.32 -28.12 10.61
N ILE A 78 16.65 -28.13 11.90
CA ILE A 78 16.73 -29.32 12.75
C ILE A 78 15.44 -29.46 13.61
N GLY A 79 14.50 -28.52 13.48
CA GLY A 79 13.21 -28.54 14.17
C GLY A 79 13.23 -27.94 15.58
N SER A 80 14.32 -27.26 16.00
CA SER A 80 14.32 -26.58 17.30
C SER A 80 13.56 -25.26 17.23
N LEU A 81 12.69 -25.03 18.22
CA LEU A 81 11.93 -23.81 18.38
C LEU A 81 12.81 -22.70 18.97
N HIS A 82 12.85 -21.55 18.29
CA HIS A 82 13.46 -20.32 18.77
C HIS A 82 12.39 -19.24 18.88
N SER A 83 12.42 -18.46 19.96
CA SER A 83 11.53 -17.30 20.15
C SER A 83 12.34 -16.02 20.14
N GLU A 84 12.01 -15.10 19.25
CA GLU A 84 12.61 -13.76 19.22
C GLU A 84 11.56 -12.69 19.45
N SER A 85 11.94 -11.65 20.19
CA SER A 85 11.12 -10.44 20.26
C SER A 85 11.13 -9.74 18.89
N SER A 86 9.95 -9.41 18.38
CA SER A 86 9.80 -8.66 17.13
C SER A 86 10.25 -7.20 17.22
N TYR A 87 10.66 -6.73 18.41
CA TYR A 87 11.03 -5.34 18.70
C TYR A 87 11.93 -4.70 17.62
N PHE A 88 12.94 -5.44 17.14
CA PHE A 88 13.91 -4.94 16.16
C PHE A 88 13.32 -4.65 14.77
N LYS A 89 12.18 -5.23 14.39
CA LYS A 89 11.53 -5.00 13.08
C LYS A 89 10.57 -3.80 13.09
N MET A 90 10.35 -3.14 14.23
CA MET A 90 9.26 -2.18 14.42
C MET A 90 9.62 -0.71 14.12
N HIS A 91 10.84 -0.43 13.67
CA HIS A 91 11.38 0.94 13.75
C HIS A 91 11.20 1.80 12.50
N CYS A 92 10.66 1.26 11.40
CA CYS A 92 10.57 1.94 10.11
C CYS A 92 9.15 2.02 9.52
N HIS A 93 8.12 1.84 10.35
CA HIS A 93 6.71 1.96 9.97
C HIS A 93 6.13 3.29 10.44
N TYR A 94 5.35 3.93 9.58
CA TYR A 94 4.82 5.27 9.78
C TYR A 94 3.36 5.36 9.33
N GLN A 95 2.60 6.18 10.03
CA GLN A 95 1.26 6.62 9.64
C GLN A 95 1.17 8.14 9.60
N GLY A 96 0.22 8.68 8.86
CA GLY A 96 -0.03 10.11 8.85
C GLY A 96 -1.01 10.53 7.78
N TYR A 97 -0.80 11.73 7.23
CA TYR A 97 -1.72 12.38 6.32
C TYR A 97 -0.97 13.19 5.25
N VAL A 98 -1.69 13.49 4.17
CA VAL A 98 -1.28 14.40 3.10
C VAL A 98 -1.67 15.82 3.50
N ALA A 99 -0.74 16.77 3.42
CA ALA A 99 -1.01 18.19 3.68
C ALA A 99 -2.19 18.68 2.82
N ASP A 100 -2.98 19.60 3.37
CA ASP A 100 -4.23 20.13 2.80
C ASP A 100 -5.40 19.13 2.70
N PHE A 101 -5.18 17.86 3.04
CA PHE A 101 -6.21 16.81 3.08
C PHE A 101 -6.32 16.20 4.49
N PRO A 102 -7.00 16.84 5.45
CA PRO A 102 -6.98 16.41 6.86
C PRO A 102 -7.61 15.03 7.12
N ASN A 103 -8.50 14.57 6.24
CA ASN A 103 -9.13 13.24 6.32
C ASN A 103 -8.38 12.17 5.52
N SER A 104 -7.21 12.51 4.97
CA SER A 104 -6.38 11.54 4.27
C SER A 104 -5.69 10.58 5.22
N VAL A 105 -5.41 9.38 4.72
CA VAL A 105 -4.68 8.35 5.45
C VAL A 105 -3.45 7.96 4.66
N VAL A 106 -2.30 7.99 5.30
CA VAL A 106 -1.04 7.52 4.73
C VAL A 106 -0.46 6.46 5.66
N THR A 107 -0.12 5.30 5.12
CA THR A 107 0.57 4.22 5.84
C THR A 107 1.75 3.76 5.02
N LEU A 108 2.97 3.96 5.53
CA LEU A 108 4.20 3.71 4.81
C LEU A 108 5.21 2.94 5.67
N SER A 109 5.92 2.02 5.04
CA SER A 109 7.22 1.53 5.45
C SER A 109 8.29 2.39 4.78
N ILE A 110 9.36 2.71 5.52
CA ILE A 110 10.55 3.39 4.99
C ILE A 110 11.81 2.50 5.08
N CYS A 111 11.66 1.21 5.39
CA CYS A 111 12.78 0.32 5.70
C CYS A 111 13.75 0.15 4.52
N SER A 112 13.21 0.11 3.30
CA SER A 112 13.96 -0.02 2.04
C SER A 112 13.37 0.92 0.98
N GLY A 113 13.22 2.20 1.34
CA GLY A 113 12.45 3.17 0.56
C GLY A 113 10.98 3.22 0.94
N LEU A 114 10.22 4.16 0.37
CA LEU A 114 8.79 4.31 0.64
C LEU A 114 7.99 3.16 0.02
N ARG A 115 7.28 2.39 0.86
CA ARG A 115 6.33 1.36 0.42
C ARG A 115 5.05 1.43 1.23
N GLY A 116 3.88 1.44 0.59
CA GLY A 116 2.59 1.39 1.27
C GLY A 116 1.49 2.11 0.52
N PHE A 117 0.55 2.71 1.25
CA PHE A 117 -0.68 3.26 0.70
C PHE A 117 -0.95 4.70 1.14
N LEU A 118 -1.57 5.46 0.24
CA LEU A 118 -2.11 6.80 0.48
C LEU A 118 -3.57 6.84 0.03
N GLN A 119 -4.45 7.43 0.84
CA GLN A 119 -5.84 7.65 0.47
C GLN A 119 -6.22 9.11 0.71
N PHE A 120 -6.60 9.81 -0.36
CA PHE A 120 -7.08 11.19 -0.34
C PHE A 120 -7.91 11.45 -1.60
N GLU A 121 -8.79 12.45 -1.58
CA GLU A 121 -9.69 12.76 -2.71
C GLU A 121 -10.54 11.55 -3.19
N ASN A 122 -10.89 10.64 -2.28
CA ASN A 122 -11.57 9.36 -2.57
C ASN A 122 -10.80 8.42 -3.52
N ILE A 123 -9.50 8.65 -3.70
CA ILE A 123 -8.62 7.80 -4.49
C ILE A 123 -7.62 7.13 -3.55
N SER A 124 -7.38 5.84 -3.79
CA SER A 124 -6.34 5.08 -3.12
C SER A 124 -5.15 4.91 -4.06
N TYR A 125 -3.95 5.15 -3.56
CA TYR A 125 -2.70 5.01 -4.27
C TYR A 125 -1.79 4.02 -3.55
N GLY A 126 -1.15 3.14 -4.31
CA GLY A 126 0.02 2.38 -3.87
C GLY A 126 1.29 3.11 -4.23
N ILE A 127 2.31 3.04 -3.38
CA ILE A 127 3.66 3.49 -3.68
C ILE A 127 4.65 2.37 -3.38
N GLU A 128 5.62 2.16 -4.26
CA GLU A 128 6.72 1.24 -4.03
C GLU A 128 8.01 1.67 -4.75
N PRO A 129 9.19 1.24 -4.27
CA PRO A 129 10.46 1.53 -4.94
C PRO A 129 10.47 0.93 -6.34
N LEU A 130 11.00 1.69 -7.31
CA LEU A 130 11.30 1.16 -8.64
C LEU A 130 12.57 0.30 -8.55
N GLU A 131 12.41 -0.99 -8.82
CA GLU A 131 13.50 -1.96 -8.75
C GLU A 131 14.69 -1.52 -9.62
N SER A 132 15.91 -1.63 -9.05
CA SER A 132 17.17 -1.25 -9.71
C SER A 132 17.30 0.21 -10.16
N SER A 133 16.46 1.14 -9.67
CA SER A 133 16.65 2.57 -9.96
C SER A 133 17.90 3.12 -9.27
N ALA A 134 18.77 3.78 -10.06
CA ALA A 134 19.94 4.50 -9.55
C ALA A 134 19.60 5.84 -8.87
N ARG A 135 18.35 6.29 -8.96
CA ARG A 135 17.91 7.62 -8.52
C ARG A 135 16.89 7.59 -7.37
N PHE A 136 16.70 6.43 -6.72
CA PHE A 136 15.66 6.23 -5.71
C PHE A 136 14.27 6.61 -6.23
N GLU A 137 13.96 6.22 -7.47
CA GLU A 137 12.64 6.42 -8.03
C GLU A 137 11.63 5.46 -7.40
N HIS A 138 10.39 5.91 -7.33
CA HIS A 138 9.23 5.17 -6.87
C HIS A 138 8.14 5.23 -7.91
N ILE A 139 7.41 4.13 -8.03
CA ILE A 139 6.17 4.10 -8.80
C ILE A 139 4.99 4.35 -7.88
N ILE A 140 4.04 5.14 -8.35
CA ILE A 140 2.76 5.41 -7.71
C ILE A 140 1.66 4.97 -8.67
N TYR A 141 0.74 4.14 -8.21
CA TYR A 141 -0.36 3.65 -9.03
C TYR A 141 -1.68 3.76 -8.28
N GLN A 142 -2.76 4.01 -9.01
CA GLN A 142 -4.09 3.99 -8.43
C GLN A 142 -4.50 2.55 -8.12
N VAL A 143 -4.95 2.32 -6.88
CA VAL A 143 -5.54 1.07 -6.43
C VAL A 143 -7.04 1.16 -6.69
N LYS A 144 -7.54 0.35 -7.62
CA LYS A 144 -8.97 0.20 -7.87
C LYS A 144 -9.56 -0.79 -6.85
N ASN A 145 -10.72 -0.45 -6.33
CA ASN A 145 -11.49 -1.37 -5.50
C ASN A 145 -12.49 -2.10 -6.39
N ASP A 146 -12.19 -3.34 -6.75
CA ASP A 146 -13.10 -4.17 -7.54
C ASP A 146 -14.28 -4.71 -6.71
N ASN A 147 -14.27 -4.50 -5.38
CA ASN A 147 -15.33 -4.92 -4.49
C ASN A 147 -15.88 -3.74 -3.66
N PRO A 148 -17.04 -3.15 -4.03
CA PRO A 148 -17.61 -2.01 -3.33
C PRO A 148 -17.97 -2.30 -1.87
N ASP A 149 -18.07 -3.58 -1.47
CA ASP A 149 -18.39 -4.00 -0.10
C ASP A 149 -17.18 -4.03 0.85
N MET A 150 -15.96 -3.73 0.35
CA MET A 150 -14.74 -3.64 1.17
C MET A 150 -14.11 -2.25 1.07
N PRO A 151 -14.28 -1.38 2.08
CA PRO A 151 -13.64 -0.06 2.08
C PRO A 151 -12.11 -0.21 2.18
N MET A 152 -11.38 0.26 1.16
CA MET A 152 -9.92 0.20 1.10
C MET A 152 -9.22 1.27 1.95
N LEU A 153 -9.53 1.29 3.26
CA LEU A 153 -8.92 2.14 4.31
C LEU A 153 -9.59 3.49 4.58
N ALA A 154 -10.91 3.58 4.52
CA ALA A 154 -11.63 4.65 5.22
C ALA A 154 -12.91 4.11 5.84
N GLU A 155 -12.84 3.83 7.14
CA GLU A 155 -13.85 4.20 8.13
C GLU A 155 -13.33 3.84 9.53
N ASN A 156 -13.07 4.87 10.34
CA ASN A 156 -12.99 4.87 11.80
C ASN A 156 -12.55 3.53 12.45
N TYR A 157 -11.22 3.31 12.54
CA TYR A 157 -10.57 2.12 13.11
C TYR A 157 -10.93 1.79 14.57
N SER A 158 -11.78 2.59 15.21
CA SER A 158 -12.24 2.38 16.58
C SER A 158 -13.22 1.21 16.73
N ASN A 159 -13.79 0.69 15.63
CA ASN A 159 -14.97 -0.17 15.69
C ASN A 159 -14.72 -1.64 15.26
N ILE A 160 -13.57 -1.96 14.66
CA ILE A 160 -13.33 -3.29 14.04
C ILE A 160 -12.71 -4.30 15.03
N TRP A 161 -12.09 -3.85 16.12
CA TRP A 161 -11.48 -4.70 17.15
C TRP A 161 -12.48 -5.45 18.06
N GLN A 162 -13.78 -5.45 17.72
CA GLN A 162 -14.80 -6.22 18.45
C GLN A 162 -15.34 -7.43 17.68
N LYS A 163 -14.88 -7.69 16.45
CA LYS A 163 -15.24 -8.92 15.74
C LYS A 163 -14.01 -9.77 15.52
N ASP A 164 -13.75 -10.62 16.50
CA ASP A 164 -12.76 -11.68 16.44
C ASP A 164 -13.00 -12.57 15.21
N GLN A 165 -12.12 -12.49 14.22
CA GLN A 165 -11.79 -13.63 13.39
C GLN A 165 -10.37 -13.46 12.81
N PRO A 166 -9.43 -14.37 13.10
CA PRO A 166 -8.06 -14.25 12.62
C PRO A 166 -8.02 -14.42 11.09
N CYS A 167 -7.45 -13.42 10.39
CA CYS A 167 -7.15 -13.53 8.97
C CYS A 167 -6.23 -14.74 8.72
N LYS A 168 -6.76 -15.78 8.08
CA LYS A 168 -5.96 -16.91 7.57
C LYS A 168 -5.28 -16.48 6.28
N ILE A 169 -4.00 -16.14 6.36
CA ILE A 169 -3.18 -15.94 5.17
C ILE A 169 -2.71 -17.30 4.68
N HIS A 170 -3.17 -17.71 3.49
CA HIS A 170 -2.72 -18.94 2.84
C HIS A 170 -1.42 -18.64 2.08
N LEU A 171 -0.27 -18.94 2.71
CA LEU A 171 1.04 -18.89 2.07
C LEU A 171 1.26 -20.19 1.28
N ASN A 172 1.18 -20.13 -0.05
CA ASN A 172 1.54 -21.25 -0.90
C ASN A 172 3.02 -21.23 -1.28
N SER A 173 3.74 -22.14 -0.61
CA SER A 173 4.80 -23.03 -1.09
C SER A 173 6.10 -22.45 -1.65
N GLN A 174 7.13 -22.40 -0.79
CA GLN A 174 8.36 -23.24 -0.88
C GLN A 174 9.46 -22.76 0.08
N VAL A 175 9.11 -22.34 1.30
CA VAL A 175 9.99 -22.37 2.48
C VAL A 175 9.07 -22.64 3.66
N THR A 176 9.26 -23.75 4.38
CA THR A 176 8.41 -24.15 5.50
C THR A 176 8.78 -23.33 6.75
N GLU A 177 8.46 -22.04 6.75
CA GLU A 177 8.39 -21.23 7.97
C GLU A 177 6.93 -21.17 8.43
N THR A 178 6.55 -22.11 9.30
CA THR A 178 5.24 -22.06 9.96
C THR A 178 5.28 -21.01 11.05
N ILE A 179 4.84 -19.79 10.73
CA ILE A 179 4.61 -18.74 11.73
C ILE A 179 3.28 -19.06 12.43
N GLN A 180 3.37 -19.49 13.68
CA GLN A 180 2.20 -19.75 14.52
C GLN A 180 1.91 -18.50 15.35
N MET A 181 0.80 -17.82 15.07
CA MET A 181 0.29 -16.69 15.85
C MET A 181 -0.67 -17.24 16.91
N LEU A 182 -0.35 -17.04 18.19
CA LEU A 182 -1.25 -17.28 19.32
C LEU A 182 -1.83 -15.96 19.80
#